data_AF-A0A820VG09-F1
#
_entry.id   AF-A0A820VG09-F1
#
_cell.length_a   1.000
_cell.length_b   1.000
_cell.length_c   1.000
_cell.angle_alpha   90.00
_cell.angle_beta   90.00
_cell.angle_gamma   90.00
#
_symmetry.space_group_name_H-M   'P 1'
#
loop_
_entity.id
_entity.type
_entity.pdbx_description
1 polymer ?
#
loop_
_entity_poly.entity_id
_entity_poly.type
_entity_poly.pdbx_seq_one_letter_code
_entity_poly.pdbx_strand_id
1 'polypeptide(L)'
;MQNLFLLKCTKIVHSNIRLSSSSIKPSIISRIRYILHHYWLGSKLLYQNYKSVQQIRKKDVNSLTRIDNLALEQFRYDIRIGAPFVLLFAIPVIGYSAPVIALIAPKYLPSTLIMPKQKAKFLKDDAHASSLIIDSLYEFGQKQYIYENIHGIISIMQFINQETKVEIIRQLRYQMTIDGSLISYQLTANGNE
;
A
#
# COMPACT_ATOMS: atom_id res chain seq x y z
N MET A 1 7.10 -0.04 -45.37
CA MET A 1 6.77 1.27 -45.96
C MET A 1 5.64 1.89 -45.15
N GLN A 2 5.73 3.21 -44.89
CA GLN A 2 4.71 4.08 -44.29
C GLN A 2 4.47 3.93 -42.77
N ASN A 3 5.18 4.74 -41.97
CA ASN A 3 4.51 5.68 -41.07
C ASN A 3 5.49 6.77 -40.61
N LEU A 4 5.61 7.71 -41.53
CA LEU A 4 6.25 9.02 -41.47
C LEU A 4 5.47 9.95 -40.51
N PHE A 5 5.30 9.55 -39.24
CA PHE A 5 4.51 10.32 -38.25
C PHE A 5 5.36 11.20 -37.32
N LEU A 6 6.69 11.10 -37.39
CA LEU A 6 7.61 11.90 -36.57
C LEU A 6 7.96 13.29 -37.13
N LEU A 7 7.39 13.67 -38.29
CA LEU A 7 7.57 15.02 -38.86
C LEU A 7 6.26 15.77 -39.13
N LYS A 8 5.12 15.29 -38.61
CA LYS A 8 3.83 16.00 -38.71
C LYS A 8 3.48 16.86 -37.48
N CYS A 9 4.36 16.93 -36.49
CA CYS A 9 4.27 17.88 -35.37
C CYS A 9 5.02 19.20 -35.62
N THR A 10 5.22 19.57 -36.89
CA THR A 10 5.40 20.96 -37.31
C THR A 10 4.19 21.41 -38.10
N LYS A 11 2.97 21.04 -37.67
CA LYS A 11 1.88 22.03 -37.73
C LYS A 11 2.20 23.03 -36.63
N ILE A 12 3.20 23.86 -36.93
CA ILE A 12 3.44 25.12 -36.28
C ILE A 12 2.06 25.75 -36.26
N VAL A 13 1.46 25.81 -35.07
CA VAL A 13 0.45 26.80 -34.80
C VAL A 13 1.22 28.12 -34.86
N HIS A 14 1.54 28.52 -36.08
CA HIS A 14 1.50 29.90 -36.48
C HIS A 14 0.01 30.21 -36.34
N SER A 15 -0.43 30.41 -35.10
CA SER A 15 -1.37 31.49 -34.88
C SER A 15 -0.67 32.65 -35.55
N ASN A 16 -1.14 32.99 -36.74
CA ASN A 16 -0.89 34.25 -37.38
C ASN A 16 -1.39 35.29 -36.38
N ILE A 17 -0.56 35.59 -35.40
CA ILE A 17 -0.53 36.89 -34.75
C ILE A 17 0.04 37.76 -35.86
N ARG A 18 -0.80 38.03 -36.85
CA ARG A 18 -0.72 39.24 -37.64
C ARG A 18 -0.73 40.30 -36.56
N LEU A 19 0.43 40.87 -36.26
CA LEU A 19 0.54 42.07 -35.43
C LEU A 19 -0.21 43.17 -36.19
N SER A 20 -1.53 43.14 -36.09
CA SER A 20 -2.37 44.30 -36.28
C SER A 20 -1.94 45.26 -35.19
N SER A 21 -1.21 46.29 -35.60
CA SER A 21 -0.61 47.35 -34.80
C SER A 21 -1.61 48.23 -34.04
N SER A 22 -2.86 47.79 -33.86
CA SER A 22 -3.85 48.46 -33.01
C SER A 22 -3.76 47.91 -31.57
N SER A 23 -2.84 48.52 -30.82
CA SER A 23 -2.54 48.27 -29.41
C SER A 23 -3.74 48.53 -28.49
N ILE A 24 -4.67 47.57 -28.42
CA ILE A 24 -5.60 47.46 -27.29
C ILE A 24 -4.94 46.50 -26.30
N LYS A 25 -4.48 47.02 -25.15
CA LYS A 25 -3.89 46.20 -24.10
C LYS A 25 -4.89 45.09 -23.75
N PRO A 26 -4.54 43.80 -23.90
CA PRO A 26 -5.50 42.73 -23.65
C PRO A 26 -5.89 42.74 -22.18
N SER A 27 -7.19 42.59 -21.93
CA SER A 27 -7.75 42.44 -20.58
C SER A 27 -7.01 41.34 -19.82
N ILE A 28 -6.84 41.54 -18.51
CA ILE A 28 -6.16 40.60 -17.61
C ILE A 28 -6.78 39.18 -17.75
N ILE A 29 -8.10 39.11 -17.90
CA ILE A 29 -8.84 37.85 -18.08
C ILE A 29 -8.41 37.14 -19.37
N SER A 30 -8.21 37.88 -20.47
CA SER A 30 -7.76 37.32 -21.74
C SER A 30 -6.34 36.76 -21.63
N ARG A 31 -5.46 37.42 -20.86
CA ARG A 31 -4.11 36.94 -20.57
C ARG A 31 -4.14 35.65 -19.76
N ILE A 32 -4.93 35.60 -18.69
CA ILE A 32 -5.09 34.41 -17.86
C ILE A 32 -5.63 33.24 -18.69
N ARG A 33 -6.67 33.48 -19.50
CA ARG A 33 -7.25 32.44 -20.38
C ARG A 33 -6.23 31.91 -21.39
N TYR A 34 -5.40 32.78 -21.97
CA TYR A 34 -4.33 32.37 -22.89
C TYR A 34 -3.31 31.47 -22.20
N ILE A 35 -2.83 31.88 -21.02
CA ILE A 35 -1.87 31.12 -20.21
C ILE A 35 -2.46 29.76 -19.83
N LEU A 36 -3.70 29.73 -19.32
CA LEU A 36 -4.37 28.50 -18.93
C LEU A 36 -4.56 27.55 -20.11
N HIS A 37 -4.94 28.07 -21.27
CA HIS A 37 -5.06 27.27 -22.49
C HIS A 37 -3.72 26.67 -22.91
N HIS A 38 -2.62 27.42 -22.79
CA HIS A 38 -1.28 26.91 -23.07
C HIS A 38 -0.90 25.76 -22.14
N TYR A 39 -1.13 25.92 -20.83
CA TYR A 39 -0.92 24.84 -19.86
C TYR A 39 -1.81 23.62 -20.14
N TRP A 40 -3.08 23.83 -20.46
CA TRP A 40 -4.01 22.76 -20.81
C TRP A 40 -3.54 21.93 -22.01
N LEU A 41 -3.07 22.59 -23.08
CA LEU A 41 -2.49 21.92 -24.23
C LEU A 41 -1.22 21.14 -23.86
N GLY A 42 -0.35 21.72 -23.04
CA GLY A 42 0.85 21.06 -22.52
C GLY A 42 0.52 19.80 -21.72
N SER A 43 -0.46 19.88 -20.81
CA SER A 43 -0.92 18.72 -20.03
C SER A 43 -1.50 17.62 -20.92
N LYS A 44 -2.25 17.98 -21.97
CA LYS A 44 -2.78 17.01 -22.93
C LYS A 44 -1.67 16.31 -23.70
N LEU A 45 -0.64 17.04 -24.12
CA LEU A 45 0.53 16.49 -24.80
C LEU A 45 1.33 15.57 -23.88
N LEU A 46 1.52 15.95 -22.62
CA LEU A 46 2.19 15.11 -21.62
C LEU A 46 1.44 13.79 -21.39
N TYR A 47 0.11 13.82 -21.35
CA TYR A 47 -0.71 12.62 -21.23
C TYR A 47 -0.62 11.71 -22.47
N GLN A 48 -0.52 12.28 -23.66
CA GLN A 48 -0.26 11.50 -24.88
C GLN A 48 1.13 10.85 -24.83
N ASN A 49 2.16 11.58 -24.41
CA ASN A 49 3.50 11.03 -24.23
C ASN A 49 3.52 9.90 -23.19
N TYR A 50 2.78 10.04 -22.09
CA TYR A 50 2.60 8.96 -21.11
C TYR A 50 2.03 7.68 -21.75
N LYS A 51 0.99 7.79 -22.59
CA LYS A 51 0.43 6.62 -23.30
C LYS A 51 1.46 5.96 -24.20
N SER A 52 2.22 6.75 -24.96
CA SER A 52 3.31 6.25 -25.81
C SER A 52 4.38 5.54 -24.99
N VAL A 53 4.79 6.12 -23.86
CA VAL A 53 5.75 5.50 -22.94
C VAL A 53 5.21 4.19 -22.37
N GLN A 54 3.93 4.12 -22.01
CA GLN A 54 3.33 2.87 -21.53
C GLN A 54 3.29 1.78 -22.60
N GLN A 55 3.16 2.15 -23.88
CA GLN A 55 3.30 1.19 -24.98
C GLN A 55 4.75 0.72 -25.13
N ILE A 56 5.73 1.63 -25.02
CA ILE A 56 7.16 1.29 -25.07
C ILE A 56 7.54 0.37 -23.90
N ARG A 57 7.04 0.62 -22.69
CA ARG A 57 7.32 -0.20 -21.49
C ARG A 57 6.77 -1.63 -21.59
N LYS A 58 5.81 -1.88 -22.48
CA LYS A 58 5.27 -3.22 -22.76
C LYS A 58 6.09 -3.99 -23.80
N LYS A 59 7.02 -3.33 -24.51
CA LYS A 59 7.89 -3.98 -25.48
C LYS A 59 9.02 -4.72 -24.75
N ASP A 60 9.47 -5.83 -25.33
CA ASP A 60 10.64 -6.55 -24.82
C ASP A 60 11.90 -5.71 -24.95
N VAL A 61 12.82 -5.84 -23.98
CA VAL A 61 14.09 -5.10 -23.90
C VAL A 61 14.90 -5.21 -25.21
N ASN A 62 14.82 -6.35 -25.88
CA ASN A 62 15.54 -6.63 -27.14
C ASN A 62 14.90 -5.98 -28.38
N SER A 63 13.69 -5.44 -28.25
CA SER A 63 12.94 -4.80 -29.34
C SER A 63 12.90 -3.26 -29.25
N LEU A 64 13.57 -2.68 -28.25
CA LEU A 64 13.61 -1.24 -28.05
C LEU A 64 14.53 -0.57 -29.08
N THR A 65 13.96 0.38 -29.82
CA THR A 65 14.73 1.22 -30.75
C THR A 65 15.39 2.38 -30.00
N ARG A 66 16.49 2.93 -30.52
CA ARG A 66 17.13 4.14 -29.96
C ARG A 66 16.15 5.30 -29.74
N ILE A 67 15.17 5.45 -30.63
CA ILE A 67 14.12 6.47 -30.55
C ILE A 67 13.21 6.24 -29.33
N ASP A 68 12.89 4.98 -29.03
CA ASP A 68 12.07 4.62 -27.87
C ASP A 68 12.80 4.98 -26.56
N ASN A 69 14.11 4.73 -26.50
CA ASN A 69 14.93 5.14 -25.35
C ASN A 69 14.99 6.67 -25.18
N LEU A 70 15.12 7.42 -26.27
CA LEU A 70 15.07 8.89 -26.21
C LEU A 70 13.71 9.39 -25.72
N ALA A 71 12.61 8.79 -26.17
CA ALA A 71 11.27 9.15 -25.72
C ALA A 71 11.06 8.86 -24.22
N LEU A 72 11.60 7.74 -23.72
CA LEU A 72 11.60 7.40 -22.30
C LEU A 72 12.39 8.42 -21.47
N GLU A 73 13.61 8.75 -21.89
CA GLU A 73 14.45 9.70 -21.16
C GLU A 73 13.87 11.12 -21.17
N GLN A 74 13.33 11.58 -22.30
CA GLN A 74 12.62 12.86 -22.38
C GLN A 74 11.44 12.90 -21.42
N PHE A 75 10.61 11.85 -21.40
CA PHE A 75 9.46 11.79 -20.51
C PHE A 75 9.85 11.77 -19.03
N ARG A 76 10.95 11.07 -18.67
CA ARG A 76 11.50 11.08 -17.30
C ARG A 76 11.98 12.47 -16.90
N TYR A 77 12.62 13.18 -17.81
CA TYR A 77 13.05 14.56 -17.61
C TYR A 77 11.85 15.50 -17.43
N ASP A 78 10.85 15.38 -18.30
CA ASP A 78 9.62 16.19 -18.24
C ASP A 78 8.87 15.97 -16.92
N ILE A 79 8.76 14.73 -16.44
CA ILE A 79 8.19 14.43 -15.12
C ILE A 79 9.03 15.03 -14.00
N ARG A 80 10.36 14.89 -14.05
CA ARG A 80 11.26 15.39 -13.01
C ARG A 80 11.11 16.91 -12.82
N ILE A 81 10.96 17.63 -13.93
CA ILE A 81 10.74 19.09 -13.90
C ILE A 81 9.29 19.43 -13.54
N GLY A 82 8.31 18.65 -14.01
CA GLY A 82 6.90 18.87 -13.73
C GLY A 82 6.49 18.54 -12.28
N ALA A 83 7.20 17.62 -11.62
CA ALA A 83 6.90 17.16 -10.27
C ALA A 83 6.78 18.29 -9.22
N PRO A 84 7.73 19.24 -9.09
CA PRO A 84 7.58 20.34 -8.13
C PRO A 84 6.36 21.21 -8.40
N PHE A 85 6.01 21.44 -9.68
CA PHE A 85 4.81 22.20 -10.02
C PHE A 85 3.54 21.47 -9.61
N VAL A 86 3.44 20.17 -9.87
CA VAL A 86 2.29 19.36 -9.44
C VAL A 86 2.17 19.36 -7.92
N LEU A 87 3.29 19.26 -7.20
CA LEU A 87 3.32 19.30 -5.73
C LEU A 87 2.75 20.63 -5.20
N LEU A 88 3.15 21.76 -5.78
CA LEU A 88 2.66 23.09 -5.39
C LEU A 88 1.14 23.23 -5.53
N PHE A 89 0.54 22.59 -6.53
CA PHE A 89 -0.93 22.56 -6.67
C PHE A 89 -1.60 21.49 -5.81
N ALA A 90 -0.94 20.36 -5.57
CA ALA A 90 -1.49 19.27 -4.78
C ALA A 90 -1.57 19.60 -3.28
N ILE A 91 -0.56 20.30 -2.72
CA ILE A 91 -0.51 20.63 -1.29
C ILE A 91 -1.76 21.38 -0.82
N PRO A 92 -2.18 22.49 -1.47
CA PRO A 92 -3.41 23.17 -1.10
C PRO A 92 -4.64 22.27 -1.22
N VAL A 93 -4.75 21.48 -2.30
CA VAL A 93 -5.90 20.58 -2.52
C VAL A 93 -6.01 19.53 -1.42
N ILE A 94 -4.90 18.95 -1.00
CA ILE A 94 -4.83 18.00 0.12
C ILE A 94 -5.12 18.71 1.45
N GLY A 95 -4.60 19.92 1.65
CA GLY A 95 -4.87 20.73 2.84
C GLY A 95 -6.35 21.06 2.99
N TYR A 96 -7.00 21.48 1.90
CA TYR A 96 -8.44 21.79 1.89
C TYR A 96 -9.32 20.55 1.95
N SER A 97 -8.82 19.36 1.58
CA SER A 97 -9.56 18.10 1.77
C SER A 97 -9.43 17.54 3.19
N ALA A 98 -8.55 18.09 4.04
CA ALA A 98 -8.35 17.65 5.42
C ALA A 98 -9.64 17.64 6.27
N PRO A 99 -10.54 18.65 6.22
CA PRO A 99 -11.80 18.61 6.97
C PRO A 99 -12.72 17.47 6.52
N VAL A 100 -12.70 17.10 5.24
CA VAL A 100 -13.49 15.97 4.73
C VAL A 100 -12.93 14.65 5.26
N ILE A 101 -11.61 14.50 5.26
CA ILE A 101 -10.93 13.33 5.83
C ILE A 101 -11.22 13.23 7.34
N ALA A 102 -11.27 14.38 8.04
CA ALA A 102 -11.61 14.45 9.46
C ALA A 102 -13.01 13.90 9.76
N LEU A 103 -13.98 14.08 8.86
CA LEU A 103 -15.33 13.53 9.01
C LEU A 103 -15.37 12.01 8.80
N ILE A 104 -14.58 11.49 7.85
CA ILE A 104 -14.56 10.06 7.51
C ILE A 104 -13.79 9.25 8.56
N ALA A 105 -12.66 9.79 9.03
CA ALA A 105 -11.71 9.07 9.86
C ALA A 105 -11.33 9.86 11.14
N PRO A 106 -12.30 10.13 12.04
CA PRO A 106 -12.11 10.96 13.22
C PRO A 106 -11.07 10.42 14.22
N LYS A 107 -10.72 9.13 14.14
CA LYS A 107 -9.72 8.49 15.00
C LYS A 107 -8.29 8.97 14.73
N TYR A 108 -7.99 9.43 13.52
CA TYR A 108 -6.64 9.89 13.15
C TYR A 108 -6.43 11.39 13.37
N LEU A 109 -7.40 12.07 13.98
CA LEU A 109 -7.29 13.48 14.31
C LEU A 109 -6.49 13.68 15.60
N PRO A 110 -5.81 14.83 15.74
CA PRO A 110 -5.33 15.30 17.03
C PRO A 110 -6.44 15.25 18.09
N SER A 111 -6.09 14.88 19.32
CA SER A 111 -7.04 14.74 20.42
C SER A 111 -7.83 16.01 20.74
N THR A 112 -7.31 17.18 20.35
CA THR A 112 -7.96 18.49 20.46
C THR A 112 -9.16 18.65 19.53
N LEU A 113 -9.22 17.91 18.42
CA LEU A 113 -10.28 17.99 17.41
C LEU A 113 -11.35 16.89 17.59
N ILE A 114 -11.15 15.96 18.52
CA ILE A 114 -12.08 14.85 18.78
C ILE A 114 -13.21 15.32 19.71
N MET A 115 -14.47 15.07 19.32
CA MET A 115 -15.60 15.37 20.19
C MET A 115 -15.61 14.46 21.44
N PRO A 116 -16.03 14.95 22.61
CA PRO A 116 -16.07 14.14 23.85
C PRO A 116 -16.86 12.84 23.71
N LYS A 117 -17.98 12.88 22.95
CA LYS A 117 -18.83 11.71 22.69
C LYS A 117 -18.10 10.64 21.86
N GLN A 118 -17.26 11.05 20.92
CA GLN A 118 -16.47 10.14 20.07
C GLN A 118 -15.31 9.53 20.86
N LYS A 119 -14.69 10.31 21.75
CA LYS A 119 -13.59 9.84 22.62
C LYS A 119 -13.99 8.65 23.48
N ALA A 120 -15.19 8.69 24.08
CA ALA A 120 -15.70 7.57 24.88
C ALA A 120 -15.92 6.30 24.05
N LYS A 121 -16.34 6.44 22.78
CA LYS A 121 -16.50 5.31 21.87
C LYS A 121 -15.15 4.70 21.50
N PHE A 122 -14.18 5.54 21.11
CA PHE A 122 -12.83 5.06 20.77
C PHE A 122 -12.13 4.39 21.94
N LEU A 123 -12.30 4.90 23.16
CA LEU A 123 -11.72 4.26 24.34
C LEU A 123 -12.28 2.85 24.58
N LYS A 124 -13.58 2.65 24.36
CA LYS A 124 -14.20 1.31 24.46
C LYS A 124 -13.71 0.39 23.34
N ASP A 125 -13.64 0.91 22.12
CA ASP A 125 -13.16 0.15 20.95
C ASP A 125 -11.69 -0.26 21.13
N ASP A 126 -10.84 0.63 21.66
CA ASP A 126 -9.42 0.38 21.93
C ASP A 126 -9.22 -0.58 23.12
N ALA A 127 -10.05 -0.48 24.16
CA ALA A 127 -10.04 -1.41 25.28
C ALA A 127 -10.43 -2.83 24.83
N HIS A 128 -11.46 -2.95 23.99
CA HIS A 128 -11.88 -4.23 23.41
C HIS A 128 -10.82 -4.82 22.46
N ALA A 129 -10.20 -4.01 21.62
CA ALA A 129 -9.11 -4.47 20.76
C ALA A 129 -7.91 -4.96 21.58
N SER A 130 -7.57 -4.25 22.66
CA SER A 130 -6.48 -4.63 23.55
C SER A 130 -6.77 -5.91 24.33
N SER A 131 -8.01 -6.12 24.78
CA SER A 131 -8.37 -7.36 25.49
C SER A 131 -8.22 -8.59 24.59
N LEU A 132 -8.66 -8.52 23.33
CA LEU A 132 -8.48 -9.60 22.36
C LEU A 132 -7.01 -9.96 22.13
N ILE A 133 -6.14 -8.96 22.06
CA ILE A 133 -4.70 -9.18 21.92
C ILE A 133 -4.15 -9.86 23.17
N ILE A 134 -4.49 -9.38 24.36
CA ILE A 134 -4.03 -9.97 25.63
C ILE A 134 -4.51 -11.42 25.75
N ASP A 135 -5.77 -11.70 25.41
CA ASP A 135 -6.33 -13.06 25.44
C ASP A 135 -5.57 -13.98 24.47
N SER A 136 -5.28 -13.50 23.26
CA SER A 136 -4.51 -14.26 22.27
C SER A 136 -3.06 -14.53 22.72
N LEU A 137 -2.44 -13.56 23.41
CA LEU A 137 -1.08 -13.72 23.97
C LEU A 137 -1.08 -14.69 25.14
N TYR A 138 -2.12 -14.65 25.98
CA TYR A 138 -2.29 -15.59 27.08
C TYR A 138 -2.46 -17.03 26.56
N GLU A 139 -3.30 -17.22 25.54
CA GLU A 139 -3.50 -18.52 24.89
C GLU A 139 -2.20 -19.04 24.24
N PHE A 140 -1.46 -18.16 23.55
CA PHE A 140 -0.15 -18.51 22.99
C PHE A 140 0.85 -18.92 24.08
N GLY A 141 0.92 -18.15 25.18
CA GLY A 141 1.80 -18.43 26.32
C GLY A 141 1.50 -19.77 26.99
N GLN A 142 0.21 -20.09 27.20
CA GLN A 142 -0.18 -21.40 27.74
C GLN A 142 0.23 -22.54 26.82
N LYS A 143 0.02 -22.42 25.51
CA LYS A 143 0.41 -23.45 24.53
C LYS A 143 1.93 -23.67 24.53
N GLN A 144 2.71 -22.60 24.61
CA GLN A 144 4.17 -22.70 24.66
C GLN A 144 4.66 -23.38 25.95
N TYR A 145 4.09 -23.02 27.09
CA TYR A 145 4.40 -23.63 28.38
C TYR A 145 4.09 -25.14 28.38
N ILE A 146 2.92 -25.53 27.85
CA ILE A 146 2.54 -26.94 27.72
C ILE A 146 3.48 -27.69 26.78
N TYR A 147 3.86 -27.08 25.65
CA TYR A 147 4.76 -27.70 24.68
C TYR A 147 6.16 -27.96 25.26
N GLU A 148 6.77 -26.97 25.92
CA GLU A 148 8.10 -27.14 26.53
C GLU A 148 8.10 -28.18 27.66
N ASN A 149 7.05 -28.20 28.48
CA ASN A 149 6.94 -29.14 29.60
C ASN A 149 6.74 -30.59 29.10
N ILE A 150 5.89 -30.78 28.07
CA ILE A 150 5.68 -32.11 27.46
C ILE A 150 6.96 -32.58 26.74
N HIS A 151 7.61 -31.73 25.95
CA HIS A 151 8.84 -32.13 25.23
C HIS A 151 10.01 -32.41 26.18
N GLY A 152 10.17 -31.63 27.25
CA GLY A 152 11.16 -31.87 28.29
C GLY A 152 10.96 -33.22 28.98
N ILE A 153 9.72 -33.54 29.35
CA ILE A 153 9.36 -34.83 29.95
C ILE A 153 9.57 -35.98 28.96
N ILE A 154 9.16 -35.85 27.69
CA ILE A 154 9.35 -36.89 26.67
C ILE A 154 10.84 -37.14 26.40
N SER A 155 11.66 -36.10 26.32
CA SER A 155 13.12 -36.23 26.16
C SER A 155 13.75 -36.95 27.35
N ILE A 156 13.31 -36.70 28.58
CA ILE A 156 13.76 -37.45 29.77
C ILE A 156 13.27 -38.91 29.72
N MET A 157 12.05 -39.15 29.23
CA MET A 157 11.48 -40.50 29.06
C MET A 157 12.15 -41.36 27.97
N GLN A 158 12.96 -40.77 27.09
CA GLN A 158 13.75 -41.54 26.12
C GLN A 158 14.93 -42.29 26.78
N PHE A 159 15.33 -41.91 28.00
CA PHE A 159 16.44 -42.51 28.74
C PHE A 159 16.01 -43.49 29.85
N ILE A 160 14.70 -43.69 30.04
CA ILE A 160 14.14 -44.55 31.11
C ILE A 160 13.71 -45.91 30.53
N ASN A 161 13.88 -46.98 31.31
CA ASN A 161 13.53 -48.35 30.96
C ASN A 161 12.04 -48.50 30.54
N GLN A 162 11.74 -49.40 29.59
CA GLN A 162 10.44 -49.45 28.89
C GLN A 162 9.23 -49.74 29.80
N GLU A 163 9.39 -50.52 30.87
CA GLU A 163 8.29 -50.84 31.80
C GLU A 163 7.85 -49.65 32.66
N THR A 164 8.79 -48.85 33.18
CA THR A 164 8.49 -47.65 33.97
C THR A 164 7.95 -46.51 33.11
N LYS A 165 8.30 -46.49 31.83
CA LYS A 165 7.81 -45.50 30.87
C LYS A 165 6.29 -45.58 30.65
N VAL A 166 5.73 -46.79 30.53
CA VAL A 166 4.29 -47.00 30.28
C VAL A 166 3.45 -46.54 31.47
N GLU A 167 3.91 -46.78 32.70
CA GLU A 167 3.16 -46.42 33.90
C GLU A 167 3.15 -44.91 34.14
N ILE A 168 4.26 -44.21 33.88
CA ILE A 168 4.30 -42.75 34.01
C ILE A 168 3.46 -42.06 32.91
N ILE A 169 3.45 -42.59 31.67
CA ILE A 169 2.55 -42.09 30.60
C ILE A 169 1.08 -42.25 31.01
N ARG A 170 0.73 -43.36 31.68
CA ARG A 170 -0.62 -43.63 32.17
C ARG A 170 -1.02 -42.64 33.27
N GLN A 171 -0.10 -42.29 34.17
CA GLN A 171 -0.36 -41.29 35.22
C GLN A 171 -0.46 -39.85 34.69
N LEU A 172 0.39 -39.45 33.74
CA LEU A 172 0.30 -38.13 33.10
C LEU A 172 -1.00 -37.97 32.31
N ARG A 173 -1.49 -39.04 31.67
CA ARG A 173 -2.80 -39.06 31.01
C ARG A 173 -3.96 -38.84 32.00
N TYR A 174 -3.88 -39.43 33.19
CA TYR A 174 -4.88 -39.22 34.24
C TYR A 174 -4.87 -37.78 34.78
N GLN A 175 -3.69 -37.20 35.02
CA GLN A 175 -3.54 -35.82 35.49
C GLN A 175 -4.11 -34.80 34.48
N MET A 176 -3.80 -34.95 33.18
CA MET A 176 -4.34 -34.06 32.13
C MET A 176 -5.85 -34.19 31.93
N THR A 177 -6.46 -35.31 32.33
CA THR A 177 -7.92 -35.51 32.26
C THR A 177 -8.65 -34.74 33.37
N ILE A 178 -7.98 -34.47 34.50
CA ILE A 178 -8.55 -33.73 35.63
C ILE A 178 -8.57 -32.21 35.38
N ASP A 179 -7.60 -31.67 34.64
CA ASP A 179 -7.53 -30.24 34.25
C ASP A 179 -8.41 -29.85 33.04
N GLY A 180 -9.21 -30.79 32.50
CA GLY A 180 -10.33 -30.49 31.60
C GLY A 180 -10.01 -30.23 30.12
N SER A 181 -8.75 -30.26 29.69
CA SER A 181 -8.37 -30.13 28.27
C SER A 181 -8.12 -31.51 27.64
N LEU A 182 -9.17 -32.14 27.10
CA LEU A 182 -9.08 -33.35 26.29
C LEU A 182 -8.36 -33.05 24.96
N ILE A 183 -7.04 -33.19 24.92
CA ILE A 183 -6.31 -33.23 23.65
C ILE A 183 -6.16 -34.69 23.23
N SER A 184 -7.08 -35.13 22.36
CA SER A 184 -7.03 -36.44 21.72
C SER A 184 -5.94 -36.48 20.65
N TYR A 185 -4.71 -36.84 21.03
CA TYR A 185 -3.72 -37.27 20.05
C TYR A 185 -3.93 -38.76 19.75
N GLN A 186 -4.55 -39.06 18.61
CA GLN A 186 -4.43 -40.40 18.03
C GLN A 186 -2.99 -40.59 17.56
N LEU A 187 -2.19 -41.26 18.38
CA LEU A 187 -0.97 -41.92 17.92
C LEU A 187 -1.41 -43.07 17.02
N THR A 188 -1.43 -42.82 15.71
CA THR A 188 -1.49 -43.90 14.72
C THR A 188 -0.29 -44.80 14.98
N ALA A 189 -0.55 -45.97 15.57
CA ALA A 189 0.38 -47.09 15.59
C ALA A 189 0.54 -47.55 14.14
N ASN A 190 1.47 -46.94 13.41
CA ASN A 190 1.92 -47.44 12.13
C ASN A 190 3.03 -48.45 12.42
N GLY A 191 2.63 -49.71 12.51
CA GLY A 191 3.50 -50.88 12.59
C GLY A 191 2.79 -52.02 11.89
N ASN A 192 3.05 -52.14 10.58
CA ASN A 192 3.03 -53.36 9.79
C ASN A 192 3.45 -53.00 8.35
N GLU A 193 4.76 -52.94 8.11
CA GLU A 193 5.53 -53.93 7.33
C GLU A 193 7.03 -53.64 7.47
#